data_AF-A0A7W1JRB2-F1
#
_entry.id   AF-A0A7W1JRB2-F1
#
_cell.length_a   1.000
_cell.length_b   1.000
_cell.length_c   1.000
_cell.angle_alpha   90.00
_cell.angle_beta   90.00
_cell.angle_gamma   90.00
#
_symmetry.space_group_name_H-M   'P 1'
#
loop_
_entity.id
_entity.type
_entity.pdbx_description
1 polymer ?
#
loop_
_entity_poly.entity_id
_entity_poly.type
_entity_poly.pdbx_seq_one_letter_code
_entity_poly.pdbx_strand_id
1 'polypeptide(L)' 'FYERAIVGDLSQGKNVLVAAHGNSNRSIAMALEKLTPGQVVSLEMATGVPYVYEVDKSGKMKSKKILS' A
#
# COMPACT_ATOMS: atom_id res chain seq x y z
N PHE A 1 -3.98 -7.38 8.63
CA PHE A 1 -4.11 -5.92 8.87
C PHE A 1 -4.68 -5.22 7.66
N TYR A 2 -4.08 -5.37 6.47
CA TYR A 2 -4.53 -4.75 5.22
C TYR A 2 -6.03 -4.91 4.93
N GLU A 3 -6.54 -6.15 4.81
CA GLU A 3 -7.96 -6.38 4.51
C GLU A 3 -8.91 -5.84 5.58
N ARG A 4 -8.63 -6.14 6.86
CA ARG A 4 -9.51 -5.77 7.97
C ARG A 4 -9.55 -4.25 8.23
N ALA A 5 -8.40 -3.58 8.21
CA ALA A 5 -8.28 -2.18 8.62
C ALA A 5 -8.26 -1.24 7.41
N ILE A 6 -7.29 -1.42 6.51
CA ILE A 6 -7.07 -0.49 5.39
C ILE A 6 -8.26 -0.57 4.41
N VAL A 7 -8.59 -1.77 3.91
CA VAL A 7 -9.72 -1.94 2.97
C VAL A 7 -11.06 -1.59 3.65
N GLY A 8 -11.22 -1.95 4.93
CA GLY A 8 -12.41 -1.58 5.70
C GLY A 8 -12.64 -0.07 5.80
N ASP A 9 -11.60 0.71 6.10
CA ASP A 9 -11.71 2.18 6.15
C ASP A 9 -11.88 2.81 4.76
N LEU A 10 -11.20 2.27 3.74
CA LEU A 10 -11.38 2.71 2.35
C LEU A 10 -12.82 2.48 1.85
N SER A 11 -13.44 1.35 2.20
CA SER A 11 -14.84 1.06 1.83
C SER A 11 -15.84 2.04 2.45
N GLN A 12 -15.48 2.65 3.59
CA GLN A 12 -16.23 3.73 4.24
C GLN A 12 -15.95 5.10 3.64
N GLY A 13 -15.10 5.19 2.60
CA GLY A 13 -14.74 6.44 1.94
C GLY A 13 -13.70 7.28 2.69
N LYS A 14 -12.99 6.70 3.65
CA LYS A 14 -11.92 7.40 4.38
C LYS A 14 -10.61 7.37 3.61
N ASN A 15 -9.78 8.39 3.81
CA ASN A 15 -8.37 8.35 3.43
C ASN A 15 -7.57 7.68 4.55
N VAL A 16 -6.64 6.78 4.18
CA VAL A 16 -5.85 5.99 5.12
C VAL A 16 -4.37 6.37 5.00
N LEU A 17 -3.76 6.77 6.11
CA LEU A 17 -2.31 6.93 6.24
C LEU A 17 -1.74 5.75 7.01
N VAL A 18 -0.72 5.10 6.46
CA VAL A 18 -0.01 4.00 7.12
C VAL A 18 1.43 4.43 7.38
N ALA A 19 1.83 4.48 8.65
CA ALA A 19 3.20 4.67 9.08
C ALA A 19 3.67 3.40 9.80
N ALA A 20 4.57 2.65 9.17
CA ALA A 20 5.12 1.41 9.69
C ALA A 20 6.55 1.16 9.17
N HIS A 21 7.10 -0.01 9.47
CA HIS A 21 8.45 -0.43 9.08
C HIS A 21 8.49 -1.00 7.66
N GLY A 22 9.70 -1.09 7.08
CA GLY A 22 9.92 -1.52 5.69
C GLY A 22 9.25 -2.84 5.30
N ASN A 23 9.36 -3.88 6.13
CA ASN A 23 8.72 -5.18 5.85
C ASN A 23 7.20 -5.10 5.80
N SER A 24 6.58 -4.39 6.75
CA SER A 24 5.13 -4.20 6.79
C SER A 24 4.65 -3.37 5.60
N ASN A 25 5.37 -2.30 5.26
CA ASN A 25 5.05 -1.46 4.10
C ASN A 25 5.16 -2.25 2.79
N ARG A 26 6.21 -3.06 2.63
CA ARG A 26 6.37 -3.96 1.48
C ARG A 26 5.27 -5.00 1.38
N SER A 27 4.83 -5.59 2.50
CA SER A 27 3.71 -6.55 2.49
C SER A 27 2.40 -5.89 2.05
N ILE A 28 2.17 -4.63 2.44
CA ILE A 28 1.01 -3.85 1.99
C ILE A 28 1.13 -3.51 0.50
N ALA A 29 2.30 -3.04 0.05
CA ALA A 29 2.57 -2.77 -1.37
C ALA A 29 2.40 -4.03 -2.22
N MET A 30 2.85 -5.20 -1.74
CA MET A 30 2.65 -6.49 -2.40
C MET A 30 1.18 -6.80 -2.64
N ALA A 31 0.30 -6.54 -1.66
CA ALA A 31 -1.14 -6.75 -1.81
C ALA A 31 -1.77 -5.75 -2.80
N LEU A 32 -1.39 -4.47 -2.72
CA LEU A 32 -1.90 -3.40 -3.60
C LEU A 32 -1.49 -3.58 -5.06
N GLU A 33 -0.21 -3.90 -5.29
CA GLU A 33 0.42 -3.99 -6.60
C GLU A 33 0.39 -5.44 -7.16
N LYS A 34 -0.17 -6.39 -6.40
CA LYS A 34 -0.22 -7.83 -6.73
C LYS A 34 1.16 -8.40 -7.06
N LEU A 35 2.17 -8.01 -6.29
CA LEU A 35 3.54 -8.46 -6.48
C LEU A 35 3.68 -9.92 -6.05
N THR A 36 4.53 -10.66 -6.77
CA THR A 36 4.99 -11.98 -6.36
C THR A 36 5.98 -11.88 -5.20
N PRO A 37 6.22 -12.99 -4.45
CA PRO A 37 7.25 -13.01 -3.41
C PRO A 37 8.65 -12.61 -3.91
N GLY A 38 9.03 -12.96 -5.14
CA GLY A 38 10.31 -12.54 -5.71
C GLY A 38 10.37 -11.04 -5.98
N GLN A 39 9.28 -10.45 -6.51
CA GLN A 39 9.22 -9.02 -6.80
C GLN A 39 9.22 -8.15 -5.54
N VAL A 40 8.54 -8.58 -4.46
CA VAL A 40 8.52 -7.82 -3.21
C VAL A 40 9.88 -7.82 -2.50
N VAL A 41 10.68 -8.88 -2.66
CA VAL A 41 12.04 -8.94 -2.10
C VAL A 41 12.95 -7.90 -2.76
N SER A 42 12.78 -7.66 -4.06
CA SER A 42 13.53 -6.65 -4.81
C SER A 42 12.96 -5.22 -4.67
N LEU A 43 11.87 -5.04 -3.92
CA LEU A 43 11.24 -3.73 -3.77
C LEU A 43 11.98 -2.88 -2.73
N GLU A 44 12.71 -1.88 -3.21
CA GLU A 44 13.34 -0.87 -2.36
C GLU A 44 12.38 0.29 -2.08
N MET A 45 12.15 0.58 -0.80
CA MET A 45 11.36 1.71 -0.34
C MET A 45 12.23 2.65 0.48
N ALA A 46 12.43 3.87 -0.01
CA ALA A 46 13.24 4.86 0.68
C ALA A 46 12.59 5.29 2.00
N THR A 47 13.40 5.51 3.03
CA THR A 47 12.93 5.96 4.34
C THR A 47 12.43 7.40 4.24
N GLY A 48 11.25 7.66 4.82
CA GLY A 48 10.66 9.01 4.84
C GLY A 48 10.05 9.47 3.53
N VAL A 49 10.01 8.63 2.49
CA VAL A 49 9.38 8.95 1.20
C VAL A 49 7.92 8.47 1.18
N PRO A 50 6.93 9.36 0.98
CA PRO A 50 5.53 8.95 0.91
C PRO A 50 5.19 8.26 -0.42
N TYR A 51 4.50 7.12 -0.31
CA TYR A 51 3.92 6.40 -1.44
C TYR A 51 2.40 6.55 -1.37
N VAL A 52 1.82 7.19 -2.38
CA VAL A 52 0.39 7.45 -2.48
C VAL A 52 -0.24 6.47 -3.45
N TYR A 53 -1.23 5.73 -2.98
CA TYR A 53 -2.00 4.77 -3.76
C TYR A 53 -3.43 5.27 -3.90
N GLU A 54 -3.90 5.37 -5.14
CA GLU A 54 -5.32 5.52 -5.40
C GLU A 54 -5.91 4.13 -5.61
N VAL A 55 -6.94 3.82 -4.84
CA VAL A 55 -7.61 2.52 -4.82
C VAL A 55 -9.12 2.74 -4.90
N ASP A 56 -9.83 1.82 -5.54
CA ASP A 56 -11.28 1.82 -5.50
C ASP A 56 -11.83 1.23 -4.18
N LYS A 57 -13.15 1.27 -4.02
CA LYS A 57 -13.84 0.76 -2.82
C LYS A 57 -13.68 -0.76 -2.61
N SER A 58 -13.22 -1.50 -3.62
CA SER A 58 -12.91 -2.92 -3.52
C SER A 58 -11.44 -3.18 -3.15
N GLY A 59 -10.64 -2.13 -2.95
CA GLY A 59 -9.22 -2.22 -2.65
C GLY A 59 -8.35 -2.46 -3.89
N LYS A 60 -8.91 -2.35 -5.10
CA LYS A 60 -8.14 -2.48 -6.34
C LYS A 60 -7.42 -1.17 -6.66
N MET A 61 -6.11 -1.25 -6.85
CA MET A 61 -5.28 -0.11 -7.21
C MET A 61 -5.63 0.44 -8.59
N LYS A 62 -5.71 1.76 -8.68
CA LYS A 62 -5.86 2.53 -9.93
C LYS A 62 -4.56 3.22 -10.32
N SER A 63 -3.91 3.87 -9.37
CA SER A 63 -2.68 4.63 -9.61
C SER A 63 -1.76 4.61 -8.40
N LYS A 64 -0.47 4.88 -8.66
CA LYS A 64 0.58 5.00 -7.65
C LYS A 64 1.39 6.25 -7.97
N LYS A 65 1.66 7.06 -6.95
CA LYS A 65 2.54 8.23 -7.03
C LYS A 65 3.51 8.21 -5.86
N ILE A 66 4.78 8.47 -6.12
CA ILE A 66 5.80 8.69 -5.10
C ILE A 66 5.93 10.21 -4.93
N LEU A 67 5.84 10.69 -3.70
CA LEU A 67 6.06 12.10 -3.39
C LEU A 67 7.53 12.28 -3.05
N SER A 68 8.26 12.99 -3.90
CA SER A 68 9.67 13.34 -3.77
C SER A 68 9.87 14.82 -4.02
#